data_AF-A0A452YSX1-F1
#
_entry.id   AF-A0A452YSX1-F1
#
_cell.length_a   1.000
_cell.length_b   1.000
_cell.length_c   1.000
_cell.angle_alpha   90.00
_cell.angle_beta   90.00
_cell.angle_gamma   90.00
#
_symmetry.space_group_name_H-M   'P 1'
#
loop_
_entity.id
_entity.type
_entity.pdbx_description
1 polymer ?
#
loop_
_entity_poly.entity_id
_entity_poly.type
_entity_poly.pdbx_seq_one_letter_code
_entity_poly.pdbx_strand_id
1 'polypeptide(L)'
;YCTIVAADTSDFSYLSCPACGRRALPGHAEGAACGACGGPAPARAYRLLLSVATHDRVFPVVLFDRAARVLLGCPADELARLFAAHRGAARAAADALQGEMCRLALREPTKDGAEHLRAVSVVPLRDGFRSVADTLRTLYSRAGG
;
A
#
# COMPACT_ATOMS: atom_id res chain seq x y z
N TYR A 1 9.92 15.73 -8.90
CA TYR A 1 9.91 14.87 -7.71
C TYR A 1 8.78 15.29 -6.80
N CYS A 2 8.36 14.45 -5.87
CA CYS A 2 7.34 14.79 -4.88
C CYS A 2 7.72 14.26 -3.50
N THR A 3 7.08 14.81 -2.48
CA THR A 3 7.22 14.39 -1.08
C THR A 3 5.91 13.79 -0.61
N ILE A 4 5.95 12.64 0.05
CA ILE A 4 4.76 12.08 0.70
C ILE A 4 4.46 12.92 1.94
N VAL A 5 3.27 13.52 2.00
CA VAL A 5 2.85 14.34 3.14
C VAL A 5 1.89 13.61 4.07
N ALA A 6 1.17 12.60 3.56
CA ALA A 6 0.34 11.72 4.36
C ALA A 6 0.13 10.38 3.64
N ALA A 7 -0.13 9.33 4.43
CA ALA A 7 -0.53 8.02 3.96
C ALA A 7 -1.77 7.55 4.71
N ASP A 8 -2.80 7.12 4.00
CA ASP A 8 -3.97 6.49 4.60
C ASP A 8 -3.74 4.97 4.70
N THR A 9 -3.61 4.51 5.95
CA THR A 9 -3.38 3.10 6.27
C THR A 9 -4.66 2.38 6.73
N SER A 10 -5.82 3.04 6.72
CA SER A 10 -7.09 2.45 7.18
C SER A 10 -7.71 1.50 6.15
N ASP A 11 -7.68 1.85 4.87
CA ASP A 11 -8.19 1.06 3.73
C ASP A 11 -7.08 0.72 2.73
N PHE A 12 -5.90 0.36 3.26
CA PHE A 12 -4.66 0.19 2.49
C PHE A 12 -4.64 -1.03 1.57
N SER A 13 -5.66 -1.90 1.63
CA SER A 13 -5.66 -3.17 0.92
C SER A 13 -7.05 -3.71 0.61
N TYR A 14 -7.12 -4.61 -0.38
CA TYR A 14 -8.34 -5.32 -0.76
C TYR A 14 -8.00 -6.76 -1.15
N LEU A 15 -8.99 -7.65 -1.14
CA LEU A 15 -8.83 -9.03 -1.61
C LEU A 15 -8.98 -9.10 -3.13
N SER A 16 -8.05 -9.78 -3.79
CA SER A 16 -8.11 -10.02 -5.23
C SER A 16 -7.54 -11.39 -5.60
N CYS A 17 -8.09 -12.01 -6.63
CA CYS A 17 -7.55 -13.25 -7.15
C CYS A 17 -6.19 -12.98 -7.81
N PRO A 18 -5.11 -13.67 -7.39
CA PRO A 18 -3.79 -13.45 -7.98
C PRO A 18 -3.70 -13.96 -9.43
N ALA A 19 -4.57 -14.88 -9.86
CA ALA A 19 -4.57 -15.40 -11.22
C ALA A 19 -5.25 -14.47 -12.24
N CYS A 20 -6.41 -13.90 -11.90
CA CYS A 20 -7.19 -13.08 -12.85
C CYS A 20 -7.29 -11.60 -12.46
N GLY A 21 -6.75 -11.19 -11.30
CA GLY A 21 -6.77 -9.81 -10.81
C GLY A 21 -8.13 -9.29 -10.36
N ARG A 22 -9.20 -10.10 -10.43
CA ARG A 22 -10.54 -9.66 -10.01
C ARG A 22 -10.62 -9.52 -8.49
N ARG A 23 -11.22 -8.42 -8.04
CA ARG A 23 -11.54 -8.18 -6.63
C ARG A 23 -12.53 -9.23 -6.15
N ALA A 24 -12.31 -9.77 -4.95
CA ALA A 24 -13.27 -10.65 -4.31
C ALA A 24 -14.51 -9.86 -3.90
N LEU A 25 -15.70 -10.47 -4.06
CA LEU A 25 -16.94 -9.88 -3.59
C LEU A 25 -17.02 -9.95 -2.06
N PRO A 26 -17.69 -8.97 -1.39
CA PRO A 26 -17.98 -9.07 0.03
C PRO A 26 -18.78 -10.35 0.32
N GLY A 27 -18.37 -11.14 1.32
CA GLY A 27 -19.01 -12.40 1.66
C GLY A 27 -18.45 -13.64 0.96
N HIS A 28 -17.39 -13.50 0.14
CA HIS A 28 -16.63 -14.67 -0.32
C HIS A 28 -16.01 -15.40 0.88
N ALA A 29 -16.25 -16.70 1.00
CA ALA A 29 -15.73 -17.50 2.10
C ALA A 29 -14.19 -17.44 2.13
N GLU A 30 -13.61 -17.22 3.31
CA GLU A 30 -12.16 -17.21 3.48
C GLU A 30 -11.55 -18.52 2.99
N GLY A 31 -10.49 -18.44 2.19
CA GLY A 31 -9.81 -19.61 1.62
C GLY A 31 -10.52 -20.28 0.44
N ALA A 32 -11.73 -19.85 0.05
CA ALA A 32 -12.41 -20.41 -1.13
C ALA A 32 -11.76 -19.95 -2.44
N ALA A 33 -11.74 -20.84 -3.44
CA ALA A 33 -11.25 -20.57 -4.79
C ALA A 33 -11.95 -19.35 -5.42
N CYS A 34 -11.30 -18.69 -6.38
CA CYS A 34 -11.87 -17.53 -7.05
C CYS A 34 -13.15 -17.91 -7.82
N GLY A 35 -14.29 -17.36 -7.42
CA GLY A 35 -15.57 -17.62 -8.09
C GLY A 35 -15.65 -17.15 -9.54
N ALA A 36 -14.73 -16.30 -10.00
CA ALA A 36 -14.75 -15.77 -11.37
C ALA A 36 -13.94 -16.58 -12.38
N CYS A 37 -12.88 -17.27 -11.94
CA CYS A 37 -12.01 -18.06 -12.85
C CYS A 37 -11.70 -19.46 -12.33
N GLY A 38 -12.22 -19.87 -11.16
CA GLY A 38 -11.88 -21.13 -10.50
C GLY A 38 -10.43 -21.18 -9.98
N GLY A 39 -9.70 -20.08 -10.07
CA GLY A 39 -8.30 -19.98 -9.65
C GLY A 39 -8.11 -20.00 -8.13
N PRO A 40 -6.87 -19.76 -7.65
CA PRO A 40 -6.57 -19.77 -6.23
C PRO A 40 -7.41 -18.78 -5.44
N ALA A 41 -7.48 -19.02 -4.13
CA ALA A 41 -8.18 -18.15 -3.20
C ALA A 41 -7.68 -16.69 -3.32
N PRO A 42 -8.58 -15.70 -3.24
CA PRO A 42 -8.18 -14.31 -3.23
C PRO A 42 -7.18 -14.00 -2.12
N ALA A 43 -6.13 -13.26 -2.47
CA ALA A 43 -5.09 -12.80 -1.54
C ALA A 43 -5.17 -11.28 -1.40
N ARG A 44 -4.58 -10.74 -0.34
CA ARG A 44 -4.58 -9.30 -0.10
C ARG A 44 -3.59 -8.61 -1.04
N ALA A 45 -4.07 -7.57 -1.71
CA ALA A 45 -3.30 -6.70 -2.58
C ALA A 45 -3.37 -5.26 -2.05
N TYR A 46 -2.31 -4.48 -2.26
CA TYR A 46 -2.32 -3.09 -1.82
C TYR A 46 -3.20 -2.19 -2.69
N ARG A 47 -3.85 -1.26 -2.00
CA ARG A 47 -4.45 -0.02 -2.51
C ARG A 47 -4.10 1.09 -1.50
N LEU A 48 -2.85 1.54 -1.54
CA LEU A 48 -2.35 2.55 -0.62
C LEU A 48 -2.68 3.95 -1.17
N LEU A 49 -3.42 4.74 -0.41
CA LEU A 49 -3.70 6.13 -0.77
C LEU A 49 -2.67 7.05 -0.10
N LEU A 50 -2.01 7.87 -0.90
CA LEU A 50 -1.02 8.84 -0.46
C LEU A 50 -1.46 10.24 -0.85
N SER A 51 -1.19 11.22 0.01
CA SER A 51 -1.16 12.63 -0.39
C SER A 51 0.29 12.99 -0.68
N VAL A 52 0.55 13.54 -1.87
CA VAL A 52 1.89 13.93 -2.28
C VAL A 52 1.95 15.42 -2.61
N ALA A 53 3.03 16.06 -2.17
CA ALA A 53 3.34 17.45 -2.45
C ALA A 53 4.36 17.54 -3.59
N THR A 54 4.09 18.45 -4.52
CA THR A 54 5.04 18.97 -5.51
C THR A 54 5.32 20.43 -5.18
N HIS A 55 6.13 21.11 -6.00
CA HIS A 55 6.50 22.51 -5.76
C HIS A 55 5.32 23.49 -5.67
N ASP A 56 4.19 23.17 -6.29
CA ASP A 56 3.05 24.07 -6.51
C ASP A 56 1.73 23.53 -5.96
N ARG A 57 1.63 22.23 -5.66
CA ARG A 57 0.37 21.60 -5.26
C ARG A 57 0.54 20.32 -4.44
N VAL A 58 -0.50 20.02 -3.65
CA VAL A 58 -0.72 18.74 -2.98
C VAL A 58 -1.89 18.02 -3.64
N PHE A 59 -1.75 16.73 -3.94
CA PHE A 59 -2.82 15.95 -4.54
C PHE A 59 -2.76 14.47 -4.14
N PRO A 60 -3.91 13.77 -4.15
CA PRO A 60 -3.97 12.35 -3.81
C PRO A 60 -3.49 11.46 -4.96
N VAL A 61 -2.81 10.37 -4.61
CA VAL A 61 -2.33 9.33 -5.52
C VAL A 61 -2.57 7.97 -4.90
N VAL A 62 -3.06 7.02 -5.69
CA VAL A 62 -3.21 5.62 -5.28
C VAL A 62 -2.09 4.74 -5.83
N LEU A 63 -1.47 3.95 -4.96
CA LEU A 63 -0.47 2.94 -5.28
C LEU A 63 -1.10 1.55 -5.17
N PHE A 64 -1.04 0.79 -6.26
CA PHE A 64 -1.46 -0.62 -6.27
C PHE A 64 -0.26 -1.55 -6.05
N ASP A 65 -0.57 -2.79 -5.68
CA ASP A 65 0.34 -3.84 -5.21
C ASP A 65 1.83 -3.67 -5.58
N ARG A 66 2.19 -3.77 -6.85
CA ARG A 66 3.60 -3.68 -7.29
C ARG A 66 4.29 -2.38 -6.88
N ALA A 67 3.63 -1.22 -7.04
CA ALA A 67 4.20 0.06 -6.67
C ALA A 67 4.23 0.23 -5.14
N ALA A 68 3.16 -0.14 -4.44
CA ALA A 68 3.09 -0.03 -2.99
C ALA A 68 4.17 -0.87 -2.29
N ARG A 69 4.46 -2.08 -2.78
CA ARG A 69 5.50 -2.97 -2.22
C ARG A 69 6.90 -2.35 -2.19
N VAL A 70 7.20 -1.40 -3.07
CA VAL A 70 8.49 -0.68 -3.06
C VAL A 70 8.65 0.15 -1.79
N LEU A 71 7.57 0.82 -1.36
CA LEU A 71 7.57 1.62 -0.13
C LEU A 71 7.40 0.74 1.11
N LEU A 72 6.53 -0.27 1.00
CA LEU A 72 6.11 -1.07 2.15
C LEU A 72 7.08 -2.19 2.50
N GLY A 73 7.81 -2.74 1.52
CA GLY A 73 8.84 -3.77 1.74
C GLY A 73 8.34 -5.18 2.05
N CYS A 74 7.03 -5.41 2.02
CA CYS A 74 6.43 -6.73 2.24
C CYS A 74 5.09 -6.89 1.49
N PRO A 75 4.57 -8.12 1.33
CA PRO A 75 3.22 -8.36 0.83
C PRO A 75 2.13 -7.77 1.75
N ALA A 76 0.96 -7.43 1.20
CA ALA A 76 -0.11 -6.80 1.96
C ALA A 76 -0.66 -7.67 3.10
N ASP A 77 -0.69 -8.99 2.92
CA ASP A 77 -1.06 -9.93 3.99
C ASP A 77 -0.09 -9.88 5.17
N GLU A 78 1.20 -9.68 4.90
CA GLU A 78 2.19 -9.56 5.96
C GLU A 78 2.04 -8.25 6.72
N LEU A 79 1.84 -7.13 6.02
CA LEU A 79 1.59 -5.85 6.68
C LEU A 79 0.30 -5.86 7.51
N ALA A 80 -0.76 -6.50 7.00
CA ALA A 80 -2.00 -6.67 7.75
C ALA A 80 -1.79 -7.45 9.05
N ARG A 81 -0.97 -8.51 9.04
CA ARG A 81 -0.60 -9.25 10.25
C ARG A 81 0.17 -8.37 11.23
N LEU A 82 1.11 -7.53 10.77
CA LEU A 82 1.82 -6.59 11.62
C LEU A 82 0.87 -5.57 12.28
N PHE A 83 -0.10 -5.04 11.53
CA PHE A 83 -1.10 -4.12 12.05
C PHE A 83 -2.02 -4.76 13.09
N ALA A 84 -2.38 -6.04 12.88
CA ALA A 84 -3.17 -6.80 13.84
C ALA A 84 -2.38 -7.16 15.12
N ALA A 85 -1.09 -7.47 14.98
CA ALA A 85 -0.24 -7.89 16.09
C ALA A 85 0.15 -6.74 17.05
N HIS A 86 0.27 -5.51 16.54
CA HIS A 86 0.81 -4.40 17.32
C HIS A 86 -0.09 -3.16 17.24
N ARG A 87 -0.60 -2.71 18.41
CA ARG A 87 -1.32 -1.44 18.50
C ARG A 87 -0.42 -0.30 18.05
N GLY A 88 -0.95 0.57 17.20
CA GLY A 88 -0.22 1.73 16.66
C GLY A 88 0.64 1.44 15.44
N ALA A 89 0.79 0.18 14.99
CA ALA A 89 1.63 -0.13 13.83
C ALA A 89 1.11 0.53 12.53
N ALA A 90 -0.21 0.65 12.38
CA ALA A 90 -0.81 1.37 11.25
C ALA A 90 -0.45 2.87 11.25
N ARG A 91 -0.35 3.48 12.44
CA ARG A 91 0.06 4.89 12.59
C ARG A 91 1.56 5.04 12.34
N ALA A 92 2.38 4.18 12.94
CA ALA A 92 3.82 4.16 12.72
C ALA A 92 4.19 3.93 11.24
N ALA A 93 3.40 3.13 10.52
CA ALA A 93 3.55 2.96 9.07
C ALA A 93 3.28 4.24 8.28
N ALA A 94 2.23 4.99 8.65
CA ALA A 94 1.93 6.27 8.01
C ALA A 94 3.04 7.30 8.32
N ASP A 95 3.49 7.37 9.57
CA ASP A 95 4.55 8.28 10.00
C ASP A 95 5.89 7.94 9.32
N ALA A 96 6.19 6.65 9.10
CA ALA A 96 7.40 6.20 8.39
C ALA A 96 7.43 6.60 6.90
N LEU A 97 6.27 6.83 6.29
CA LEU A 97 6.16 7.29 4.91
C LEU A 97 6.18 8.81 4.79
N GLN A 98 5.77 9.52 5.84
CA GLN A 98 5.67 10.98 5.83
C GLN A 98 7.07 11.61 5.70
N GLY A 99 7.20 12.55 4.77
CA GLY A 99 8.46 13.24 4.46
C GLY A 99 9.34 12.51 3.45
N GLU A 100 9.02 11.28 3.06
CA GLU A 100 9.80 10.56 2.05
C GLU A 100 9.68 11.22 0.67
N MET A 101 10.83 11.51 0.08
CA MET A 101 10.92 12.03 -1.28
C MET A 101 10.93 10.88 -2.28
N CYS A 102 10.09 10.98 -3.31
CA CYS A 102 9.99 9.96 -4.33
C CYS A 102 9.85 10.55 -5.74
N ARG A 103 10.20 9.72 -6.73
CA ARG A 103 9.84 9.90 -8.13
C ARG A 103 8.67 8.97 -8.44
N LEU A 104 7.55 9.54 -8.86
CA LEU A 104 6.36 8.82 -9.29
C LEU A 104 6.19 8.92 -10.80
N ALA A 105 5.79 7.82 -11.43
CA ALA A 105 5.14 7.88 -12.75
C ALA A 105 3.64 7.70 -12.55
N LEU A 106 2.84 8.63 -13.06
CA LEU A 106 1.41 8.69 -12.85
C LEU A 106 0.66 8.32 -14.12
N ARG A 107 -0.52 7.73 -13.95
CA ARG A 107 -1.53 7.56 -14.98
C ARG A 107 -2.82 8.23 -14.56
N GLU A 108 -3.49 8.81 -15.55
CA GLU A 108 -4.84 9.31 -15.38
C GLU A 108 -5.82 8.19 -15.01
N PRO A 109 -6.91 8.53 -14.32
CA PRO A 109 -7.94 7.56 -13.99
C PRO A 109 -8.59 7.04 -15.28
N THR A 110 -8.80 5.72 -15.38
CA THR A 110 -9.31 5.06 -16.58
C THR A 110 -10.83 5.18 -16.79
N LYS A 111 -11.53 5.81 -15.85
CA LYS A 111 -12.99 6.01 -15.89
C LYS A 111 -13.28 7.45 -15.50
N ASP A 112 -14.18 8.10 -16.24
CA ASP A 112 -14.80 9.35 -15.83
C ASP A 112 -15.41 9.16 -14.43
N GLY A 113 -14.88 9.88 -13.44
CA GLY A 113 -15.31 9.79 -12.04
C GLY A 113 -14.40 9.00 -11.09
N ALA A 114 -13.28 8.41 -11.55
CA ALA A 114 -12.27 7.91 -10.62
C ALA A 114 -11.44 9.08 -10.07
N GLU A 115 -11.53 9.33 -8.76
CA GLU A 115 -11.03 10.56 -8.12
C GLU A 115 -9.50 10.67 -8.01
N HIS A 116 -8.78 9.55 -8.10
CA HIS A 116 -7.36 9.51 -7.75
C HIS A 116 -6.45 9.13 -8.93
N LEU A 117 -5.37 9.89 -9.09
CA LEU A 117 -4.28 9.54 -9.99
C LEU A 117 -3.63 8.23 -9.55
N ARG A 118 -3.28 7.37 -10.51
CA ARG A 118 -2.65 6.08 -10.23
C ARG A 118 -1.14 6.18 -10.38
N ALA A 119 -0.38 5.86 -9.34
CA ALA A 119 1.06 5.63 -9.49
C ALA A 119 1.30 4.26 -10.15
N VAL A 120 1.95 4.26 -11.30
CA VAL A 120 2.40 3.03 -11.99
C VAL A 120 3.79 2.60 -11.55
N SER A 121 4.60 3.53 -11.08
CA SER A 121 5.89 3.26 -10.45
C SER A 121 6.19 4.31 -9.38
N VAL A 122 7.01 3.91 -8.41
CA VAL A 122 7.53 4.75 -7.34
C VAL A 122 8.98 4.38 -7.09
N VAL A 123 9.82 5.40 -6.91
CA VAL A 123 11.24 5.23 -6.57
C VAL A 123 11.56 6.20 -5.43
N PRO A 124 11.85 5.71 -4.21
CA PRO A 124 12.39 6.52 -3.13
C PRO A 124 13.72 7.16 -3.55
N LEU A 125 13.95 8.41 -3.16
CA LEU A 125 15.14 9.18 -3.54
C LEU A 125 16.14 9.34 -2.40
N ARG A 126 15.75 9.03 -1.16
CA ARG A 126 16.64 9.10 -0.01
C ARG A 126 17.62 7.93 -0.04
N ASP A 127 18.91 8.23 0.04
CA ASP A 127 19.94 7.21 0.24
C ASP A 127 19.69 6.46 1.56
N GLY A 128 19.79 5.13 1.53
CA GLY A 128 19.48 4.29 2.68
C GLY A 128 18.00 4.29 3.07
N PHE A 129 17.08 4.54 2.12
CA PHE A 129 15.65 4.34 2.33
C PHE A 129 15.38 3.00 3.00
N ARG A 130 14.66 3.02 4.12
CA ARG A 130 14.16 1.83 4.80
C ARG A 130 12.69 1.68 4.49
N SER A 131 12.30 0.45 4.16
CA SER A 131 10.90 0.14 3.93
C SER A 131 10.08 0.30 5.21
N VAL A 132 8.76 0.45 5.07
CA VAL A 132 7.86 0.46 6.22
C VAL A 132 7.98 -0.83 7.02
N ALA A 133 8.02 -2.00 6.36
CA ALA A 133 8.16 -3.28 7.03
C ALA A 133 9.43 -3.35 7.87
N ASP A 134 10.58 -2.91 7.35
CA ASP A 134 11.84 -2.91 8.11
C ASP A 134 11.78 -1.96 9.30
N THR A 135 11.14 -0.80 9.13
CA THR A 135 10.94 0.18 10.20
C THR A 135 10.07 -0.40 11.31
N LEU A 136 8.92 -1.00 10.96
CA LEU A 136 8.02 -1.63 11.93
C LEU A 136 8.69 -2.80 12.64
N ARG A 137 9.38 -3.69 11.92
CA ARG A 137 10.13 -4.80 12.53
C ARG A 137 11.17 -4.28 13.51
N THR A 138 11.93 -3.25 13.15
CA THR A 138 12.91 -2.64 14.06
C THR A 138 12.26 -2.07 15.33
N LEU A 139 11.11 -1.39 15.18
CA LEU A 139 10.38 -0.81 16.30
C LEU A 139 9.81 -1.89 17.24
N TYR A 140 9.19 -2.93 16.69
CA TYR A 140 8.47 -3.94 17.49
C TYR A 140 9.34 -5.14 17.90
N SER A 141 10.46 -5.40 17.25
CA SER A 141 11.47 -6.37 17.73
C SER A 141 12.22 -5.85 18.98
N ARG A 142 12.29 -4.53 19.18
CA ARG A 142 12.89 -3.90 20.37
C ARG A 142 11.96 -3.83 21.58
N ALA A 143 10.67 -4.07 21.40
CA ALA A 143 9.66 -3.95 22.45
C ALA A 143 9.33 -5.28 23.17
N GLY A 144 10.09 -6.36 22.87
CA GLY A 144 9.88 -7.70 23.41
C GLY A 144 11.07 -8.25 24.20
N GLY A 145 11.87 -7.40 24.84
CA GLY A 145 12.96 -7.79 25.75
C GLY A 145 12.66 -7.38 27.18
#